data_AF-A0A950QQE4-F1
#
_entry.id   AF-A0A950QQE4-F1
#
_cell.length_a   1.000
_cell.length_b   1.000
_cell.length_c   1.000
_cell.angle_alpha   90.00
_cell.angle_beta   90.00
_cell.angle_gamma   90.00
#
_symmetry.space_group_name_H-M   'P 1'
#
loop_
_entity.id
_entity.type
_entity.pdbx_description
1 polymer ?
#
loop_
_entity_poly.entity_id
_entity_poly.type
_entity_poly.pdbx_seq_one_letter_code
_entity_poly.pdbx_strand_id
1 'polypeptide(L)' 'MWTKQELTQIAATDDLHISPFREDGKTYGTPTWIWSVVVDDALYIRAYNGQSSRWY' A
#
# COMPACT_ATOMS: atom_id res chain seq x y z
N MET A 1 9.54 -2.44 9.65
CA MET A 1 9.74 -0.98 9.63
C MET A 1 10.52 -0.69 8.37
N TRP A 2 10.00 0.15 7.48
CA TRP A 2 10.62 0.41 6.19
C TRP A 2 11.93 1.20 6.37
N THR A 3 12.93 0.89 5.55
CA THR A 3 14.19 1.64 5.49
C THR A 3 14.01 2.91 4.64
N LYS A 4 14.86 3.91 4.87
CA LYS A 4 14.83 5.16 4.08
C LYS A 4 15.02 4.93 2.59
N GLN A 5 15.84 3.94 2.21
CA GLN A 5 16.07 3.61 0.81
C GLN A 5 14.83 3.00 0.16
N GLU A 6 14.10 2.14 0.87
CA GLU A 6 12.82 1.60 0.40
C GLU A 6 11.77 2.70 0.27
N LEU A 7 11.69 3.61 1.24
CA LEU A 7 10.76 4.76 1.17
C LEU A 7 11.08 5.69 -0.01
N THR A 8 12.36 5.95 -0.30
CA THR A 8 12.77 6.75 -1.48
C THR A 8 12.40 6.06 -2.79
N GLN A 9 12.57 4.73 -2.88
CA GLN A 9 12.14 3.99 -4.08
C GLN A 9 10.63 4.03 -4.26
N ILE A 10 9.87 3.86 -3.16
CA ILE A 10 8.41 3.96 -3.15
C ILE A 10 7.94 5.36 -3.54
N ALA A 11 8.58 6.41 -3.02
CA ALA A 11 8.24 7.80 -3.33
C ALA A 11 8.58 8.20 -4.77
N ALA A 12 9.55 7.53 -5.40
CA ALA A 12 9.94 7.78 -6.78
C ALA A 12 9.01 7.09 -7.80
N THR A 13 8.16 6.16 -7.36
CA THR A 13 7.17 5.48 -8.20
C THR A 13 5.78 6.04 -7.94
N ASP A 14 5.11 6.53 -8.98
CA ASP A 14 3.71 6.98 -8.90
C ASP A 14 2.71 5.83 -8.67
N ASP A 15 3.16 4.58 -8.84
CA ASP A 15 2.34 3.39 -8.89
C ASP A 15 2.70 2.40 -7.77
N LEU A 16 1.80 2.22 -6.79
CA LEU A 16 1.94 1.17 -5.77
C LEU A 16 0.79 0.15 -5.88
N HIS A 17 1.17 -1.12 -5.98
CA HIS A 17 0.24 -2.23 -5.79
C HIS A 17 0.43 -2.81 -4.41
N ILE A 18 -0.67 -2.91 -3.65
CA ILE A 18 -0.68 -3.70 -2.42
C ILE A 18 -1.54 -4.93 -2.61
N SER A 19 -1.11 -6.01 -1.97
CA SER A 19 -1.93 -7.19 -1.80
C SER A 19 -2.04 -7.47 -0.30
N PRO A 20 -3.10 -7.00 0.36
CA PRO A 20 -3.31 -7.33 1.77
C PRO A 20 -3.53 -8.83 1.93
N PHE A 21 -3.15 -9.37 3.08
CA PHE A 21 -3.53 -10.71 3.45
C PHE A 21 -5.05 -10.81 3.51
N ARG A 22 -5.58 -11.94 3.04
CA ARG A 22 -6.96 -12.32 3.30
C ARG A 22 -7.14 -12.57 4.80
N GLU A 23 -8.39 -12.78 5.20
CA GLU A 23 -8.78 -13.09 6.59
C GLU A 23 -8.01 -14.29 7.18
N ASP A 24 -7.48 -15.16 6.32
CA ASP A 24 -6.65 -16.30 6.68
C ASP A 24 -5.20 -15.95 7.09
N GLY A 25 -4.77 -14.70 6.92
CA GLY A 25 -3.42 -14.22 7.25
C GLY A 25 -2.29 -14.86 6.42
N LYS A 26 -2.62 -15.64 5.38
CA LYS A 26 -1.65 -16.45 4.62
C LYS A 26 -1.74 -16.21 3.12
N THR A 27 -2.95 -16.02 2.61
CA THR A 27 -3.17 -15.84 1.19
C THR A 27 -3.22 -14.36 0.87
N TYR A 28 -2.30 -13.91 0.02
CA TYR A 28 -2.37 -12.57 -0.52
C TYR A 28 -3.62 -12.40 -1.40
N GLY A 29 -4.26 -11.24 -1.28
CA GLY A 29 -5.34 -10.82 -2.17
C GLY A 29 -4.91 -10.69 -3.64
N THR A 30 -5.85 -10.26 -4.48
CA THR A 30 -5.47 -9.78 -5.82
C THR A 30 -4.77 -8.43 -5.63
N PRO A 31 -3.58 -8.21 -6.24
CA PRO A 31 -2.94 -6.91 -6.22
C PRO A 31 -3.92 -5.82 -6.65
N THR A 32 -4.07 -4.79 -5.83
CA THR A 32 -4.97 -3.68 -6.13
C THR A 32 -4.19 -2.37 -6.18
N TRP A 33 -4.64 -1.48 -7.05
CA TRP A 33 -4.10 -0.14 -7.18
C TRP A 33 -4.44 0.66 -5.93
N ILE A 34 -3.43 1.28 -5.34
CA ILE A 34 -3.62 2.21 -4.23
C ILE A 34 -2.90 3.53 -4.49
N TRP A 35 -3.37 4.56 -3.81
CA TRP A 35 -2.63 5.80 -3.69
C TRP A 35 -1.68 5.67 -2.50
N SER A 36 -0.40 5.95 -2.73
CA SER A 36 0.62 6.03 -1.69
C SER A 36 1.30 7.40 -1.70
N VAL A 37 1.58 7.94 -0.52
CA VAL A 37 2.39 9.15 -0.36
C VAL A 37 3.37 8.95 0.79
N VAL A 38 4.62 9.37 0.61
CA VAL A 38 5.64 9.37 1.66
C VAL A 38 5.79 10.79 2.19
N VAL A 39 5.58 10.98 3.50
CA VAL A 39 5.76 12.25 4.20
C VAL A 39 6.52 11.97 5.49
N ASP A 40 7.57 12.74 5.77
CA ASP A 40 8.37 12.63 7.00
C ASP A 40 8.84 11.20 7.34
N ASP A 41 9.41 10.49 6.35
CA ASP A 41 9.84 9.08 6.49
C ASP A 41 8.70 8.10 6.88
N ALA A 42 7.44 8.49 6.66
CA ALA A 42 6.26 7.64 6.87
C ALA A 42 5.49 7.44 5.56
N LEU A 43 5.06 6.19 5.32
CA LEU A 43 4.23 5.82 4.17
C LEU A 43 2.76 5.87 4.55
N TYR A 44 2.00 6.70 3.86
CA TYR A 44 0.55 6.77 3.96
C TYR A 44 -0.08 6.12 2.74
N ILE A 45 -1.07 5.26 2.96
CA ILE A 45 -1.78 4.56 1.90
C ILE A 45 -3.28 4.85 1.98
N ARG A 46 -3.93 4.93 0.82
CA ARG A 46 -5.38 5.07 0.71
C ARG A 46 -5.88 4.19 -0.43
N ALA A 47 -7.04 3.56 -0.24
CA ALA A 47 -7.83 3.14 -1.38
C ALA A 47 -8.03 4.28 -2.38
N TYR A 48 -7.74 4.01 -3.65
CA TYR A 48 -8.71 3.23 -4.41
C TYR A 48 -10.19 3.70 -4.34
N ASN A 49 -11.03 2.76 -3.91
CA ASN A 49 -12.51 2.85 -3.88
C ASN A 49 -13.15 3.22 -2.52
N GLY A 50 -12.43 3.86 -1.58
CA GLY A 50 -12.95 4.21 -0.24
C GLY A 50 -13.34 3.00 0.65
N GLN A 51 -14.18 3.25 1.67
CA GLN A 51 -14.67 2.24 2.65
C GLN A 51 -15.49 1.10 2.03
N SER A 52 -15.98 1.28 0.80
CA SER A 52 -16.77 0.28 0.07
C SER A 52 -15.92 -0.82 -0.57
N SER A 53 -14.62 -0.80 -0.31
CA SER A 53 -13.66 -1.71 -0.92
C SER A 53 -13.28 -2.80 0.08
N ARG A 54 -13.13 -4.03 -0.40
CA ARG A 54 -12.92 -5.26 0.41
C ARG A 54 -11.65 -5.28 1.29
N TRP A 55 -10.89 -4.18 1.33
CA TRP A 55 -9.65 -4.03 2.11
C TRP A 55 -9.78 -2.98 3.24
N TYR A 56 -10.92 -2.28 3.38
CA TYR A 56 -11.24 -1.55 4.62
C TYR A 56 -11.71 -2.56 5.68
#